data_AF-A0A0M9UMB9-F1
#
_entry.id   AF-A0A0M9UMB9-F1
#
_cell.length_a   1.000
_cell.length_b   1.000
_cell.length_c   1.000
_cell.angle_alpha   90.00
_cell.angle_beta   90.00
_cell.angle_gamma   90.00
#
_symmetry.space_group_name_H-M   'P 1'
#
loop_
_entity.id
_entity.type
_entity.pdbx_description
1 polymer ?
#
loop_
_entity_poly.entity_id
_entity_poly.type
_entity_poly.pdbx_seq_one_letter_code
_entity_poly.pdbx_strand_id
1 'polypeptide(L)'
;MYGMYSWSRKLGQAIAGGLVGWALGWIGYQFGGVEQSQSVLDGIYTLGNLVPALLLMVSLLALVFWYPLTKKRVDENVAILEERHAAAAASASEQA
;
A
#
# COMPACT_ATOMS: atom_id res chain seq x y z
N MET A 1 3.07 16.75 8.37
CA MET A 1 2.99 15.27 8.23
C MET A 1 1.81 14.83 7.36
N TYR A 2 0.60 15.38 7.49
CA TYR A 2 -0.58 15.01 6.67
C TYR A 2 -0.44 15.25 5.14
N GLY A 3 0.30 16.28 4.73
CA GLY A 3 0.46 16.63 3.31
C GLY A 3 1.19 15.55 2.50
N MET A 4 2.29 15.02 3.03
CA MET A 4 3.08 13.99 2.35
C MET A 4 2.31 12.67 2.25
N TYR A 5 1.65 12.23 3.33
CA TYR A 5 0.80 11.04 3.30
C TYR A 5 -0.32 11.15 2.26
N SER A 6 -1.00 12.30 2.21
CA SER A 6 -2.08 12.56 1.26
C SER A 6 -1.58 12.62 -0.19
N TRP A 7 -0.41 13.22 -0.40
CA TRP A 7 0.22 13.28 -1.72
C TRP A 7 0.65 11.89 -2.21
N SER A 8 1.33 11.10 -1.37
CA SER A 8 1.75 9.75 -1.70
C SER A 8 0.57 8.87 -2.10
N ARG A 9 -0.56 9.00 -1.39
CA ARG A 9 -1.80 8.28 -1.74
C ARG A 9 -2.34 8.70 -3.11
N LYS A 10 -2.38 10.01 -3.41
CA LYS A 10 -2.83 10.51 -4.71
C LYS A 10 -1.93 10.04 -5.85
N LEU A 11 -0.62 10.05 -5.65
CA LEU A 11 0.34 9.54 -6.62
C LEU A 11 0.09 8.05 -6.91
N GLY A 12 -0.08 7.25 -5.85
CA GLY A 12 -0.42 5.83 -6.00
C GLY A 12 -1.72 5.61 -6.76
N GLN A 13 -2.75 6.42 -6.48
CA GLN A 13 -4.03 6.36 -7.21
C GLN A 13 -3.91 6.76 -8.68
N ALA A 14 -3.09 7.75 -9.01
CA ALA A 14 -2.84 8.17 -10.38
C ALA A 14 -2.15 7.06 -11.18
N ILE A 15 -1.12 6.43 -10.59
CA ILE A 15 -0.43 5.28 -11.19
C ILE A 15 -1.41 4.12 -11.36
N ALA A 16 -2.21 3.79 -10.33
CA ALA A 16 -3.21 2.74 -10.40
C ALA A 16 -4.24 3.00 -11.51
N GLY A 17 -4.74 4.23 -11.63
CA GLY A 17 -5.65 4.62 -12.71
C GLY A 17 -5.05 4.44 -14.10
N GLY A 18 -3.79 4.83 -14.29
CA GLY A 18 -3.06 4.62 -15.54
C GLY A 18 -2.88 3.13 -15.88
N LEU A 19 -2.53 2.31 -14.88
CA LEU A 19 -2.38 0.87 -15.05
C LEU A 19 -3.71 0.19 -15.40
N VAL A 20 -4.82 0.60 -14.78
CA VAL A 20 -6.16 0.08 -15.12
C VAL A 20 -6.53 0.43 -16.56
N GLY A 21 -6.28 1.67 -17.00
CA GLY A 21 -6.52 2.07 -18.39
C GLY A 21 -5.72 1.24 -19.39
N TRP A 22 -4.44 0.99 -19.09
CA TRP A 22 -3.59 0.14 -19.93
C TRP A 22 -4.06 -1.33 -19.94
N ALA A 23 -4.45 -1.86 -18.79
CA ALA A 23 -4.96 -3.22 -18.66
C ALA A 23 -6.26 -3.43 -19.46
N LEU A 24 -7.16 -2.44 -19.48
CA LEU A 24 -8.36 -2.47 -20.31
C LEU A 24 -8.02 -2.57 -21.81
N GLY A 25 -7.04 -1.79 -22.27
CA GLY A 25 -6.53 -1.90 -23.64
C GLY A 25 -5.94 -3.28 -23.94
N TRP A 26 -5.20 -3.87 -22.98
CA TRP A 26 -4.61 -5.20 -23.12
C TRP A 26 -5.68 -6.28 -23.31
N ILE A 27 -6.73 -6.28 -22.49
CA ILE A 27 -7.80 -7.28 -22.59
C ILE A 27 -8.69 -7.10 -23.84
N GLY A 28 -8.45 -6.07 -24.65
CA GLY A 28 -9.15 -5.82 -25.91
C GLY A 28 -10.48 -5.07 -25.74
N TYR A 29 -10.64 -4.32 -24.65
CA TYR A 29 -11.84 -3.52 -24.41
C TYR A 29 -12.10 -2.51 -25.54
N GLN A 30 -13.31 -2.51 -26.08
CA GLN A 30 -13.76 -1.58 -27.14
C GLN A 30 -14.71 -0.52 -26.56
N PHE A 31 -14.45 0.75 -26.87
CA PHE A 31 -15.33 1.85 -26.47
C PHE A 31 -16.42 2.13 -27.52
N GLY A 32 -17.43 2.91 -27.16
CA GLY A 32 -18.42 3.42 -28.12
C GLY A 32 -19.70 2.56 -28.27
N GLY A 33 -20.08 1.80 -27.24
CA GLY A 33 -21.36 1.08 -27.21
C GLY A 33 -21.37 -0.23 -28.00
N VAL A 34 -20.19 -0.74 -28.36
CA VAL A 34 -20.03 -2.06 -28.98
C VAL A 34 -20.23 -3.15 -27.91
N GLU A 35 -20.96 -4.20 -28.26
CA GLU A 35 -21.09 -5.39 -27.41
C GLU A 35 -19.71 -6.05 -27.23
N GLN A 36 -19.29 -6.22 -25.98
CA GLN A 36 -17.99 -6.82 -25.66
C GLN A 36 -18.10 -8.34 -25.75
N SER A 37 -17.03 -9.01 -26.22
CA SER A 37 -16.98 -10.47 -26.14
C SER A 37 -16.97 -10.94 -24.69
N GLN A 38 -17.43 -12.17 -24.45
CA GLN A 38 -17.41 -12.78 -23.12
C GLN A 38 -16.00 -12.77 -22.50
N SER A 39 -14.96 -12.97 -23.32
CA SER A 39 -13.56 -12.93 -22.85
C SER A 39 -13.14 -11.57 -22.29
N VAL A 40 -13.63 -10.47 -22.87
CA VAL A 40 -13.36 -9.11 -22.36
C VAL A 40 -14.10 -8.89 -21.05
N LEU A 41 -15.35 -9.34 -20.95
CA LEU A 41 -16.15 -9.24 -19.72
C LEU A 41 -15.48 -10.01 -18.57
N ASP A 42 -15.04 -11.23 -18.82
CA ASP A 42 -14.30 -12.05 -17.86
C ASP A 42 -12.99 -11.37 -17.45
N GLY A 43 -12.31 -10.72 -18.40
CA GLY A 43 -11.15 -9.86 -18.16
C GLY A 43 -11.46 -8.70 -17.21
N ILE A 44 -12.58 -7.99 -17.41
CA ILE A 44 -13.01 -6.91 -16.53
C ILE A 44 -13.29 -7.42 -15.12
N TYR A 45 -14.01 -8.54 -14.97
CA TYR A 45 -14.25 -9.15 -13.65
C TYR A 45 -12.96 -9.58 -12.96
N THR A 46 -12.01 -10.12 -13.73
CA THR A 46 -10.69 -10.49 -13.23
C THR A 46 -9.91 -9.26 -12.74
N LEU A 47 -9.87 -8.18 -13.52
CA LEU A 47 -9.20 -6.94 -13.15
C LEU A 47 -9.88 -6.23 -11.97
N GLY A 48 -11.20 -6.28 -11.88
CA GLY A 48 -11.96 -5.61 -10.83
C GLY A 48 -11.97 -6.36 -9.50
N ASN A 49 -11.88 -7.69 -9.51
CA ASN A 49 -12.04 -8.50 -8.30
C ASN A 49 -10.79 -9.34 -7.97
N LEU A 50 -10.31 -10.15 -8.92
CA LEU A 50 -9.21 -11.09 -8.65
C LEU A 50 -7.87 -10.37 -8.46
N VAL A 51 -7.58 -9.35 -9.26
CA VAL A 51 -6.32 -8.60 -9.15
C VAL A 51 -6.21 -7.86 -7.80
N PRO A 52 -7.20 -7.07 -7.35
CA PRO A 52 -7.16 -6.46 -6.02
C PRO A 52 -7.08 -7.49 -4.90
N ALA A 53 -7.84 -8.59 -5.00
CA ALA A 53 -7.81 -9.65 -4.00
C ALA A 53 -6.41 -10.27 -3.86
N LEU A 54 -5.74 -10.54 -4.98
CA LEU A 54 -4.38 -11.08 -4.98
C LEU A 54 -3.37 -10.09 -4.39
N LEU A 55 -3.45 -8.80 -4.74
CA LEU A 55 -2.58 -7.76 -4.18
C LEU A 55 -2.75 -7.62 -2.66
N LEU A 56 -3.99 -7.67 -2.18
CA LEU A 56 -4.28 -7.64 -0.74
C LEU A 56 -3.78 -8.92 -0.05
N MET A 57 -3.93 -10.09 -0.69
CA MET A 57 -3.40 -11.35 -0.17
C MET A 57 -1.88 -11.29 -0.03
N VAL A 58 -1.16 -10.85 -1.07
CA VAL A 58 0.30 -10.68 -1.02
C VAL A 58 0.70 -9.68 0.07
N SER A 59 -0.03 -8.58 0.20
CA SER A 59 0.22 -7.58 1.25
C SER A 59 0.03 -8.17 2.65
N LEU A 60 -1.03 -8.96 2.85
CA LEU A 60 -1.29 -9.66 4.10
C LEU A 60 -0.16 -10.65 4.41
N LEU A 61 0.26 -11.46 3.46
CA LEU A 61 1.36 -12.40 3.63
C LEU A 61 2.67 -11.67 3.95
N ALA A 62 2.95 -10.54 3.29
CA ALA A 62 4.11 -9.71 3.60
C ALA A 62 4.06 -9.16 5.04
N LEU A 63 2.90 -8.71 5.51
CA LEU A 63 2.74 -8.27 6.90
C LEU A 63 2.91 -9.42 7.89
N VAL A 64 2.36 -10.60 7.59
CA VAL A 64 2.44 -11.76 8.49
C VAL A 64 3.86 -12.33 8.57
N PHE A 65 4.56 -12.47 7.44
CA PHE A 65 5.87 -13.11 7.39
C PHE A 65 7.05 -12.15 7.54
N TRP A 66 7.00 -10.98 6.90
CA TRP A 66 8.14 -10.06 6.85
C TRP A 66 8.12 -9.05 8.00
N TYR A 67 6.92 -8.62 8.39
CA TYR A 67 6.76 -7.60 9.43
C TYR A 67 5.76 -8.04 10.50
N PRO A 68 6.02 -9.17 11.20
CA PRO A 68 5.15 -9.67 12.26
C PRO A 68 5.12 -8.68 13.42
N LEU A 69 4.17 -7.75 13.37
CA LEU A 69 4.01 -6.70 14.35
C LEU A 69 3.29 -7.26 15.58
N THR A 70 4.02 -8.06 16.35
CA THR A 70 3.55 -8.57 17.63
C THR A 70 3.57 -7.47 18.68
N LYS A 71 2.59 -7.46 19.58
CA LYS A 71 2.51 -6.47 20.68
C LYS A 71 3.84 -6.34 21.44
N LYS A 72 4.49 -7.48 21.70
CA LYS A 72 5.81 -7.55 22.34
C LYS A 72 6.87 -6.71 21.61
N ARG A 73 6.96 -6.79 20.27
CA ARG A 73 7.92 -6.00 19.50
C ARG A 73 7.63 -4.51 19.54
N VAL A 74 6.35 -4.14 19.61
CA VAL A 74 5.95 -2.73 19.75
C VAL A 74 6.36 -2.22 21.12
N ASP A 75 6.06 -2.96 22.19
CA ASP A 75 6.41 -2.59 23.57
C ASP A 75 7.93 -2.47 23.75
N GLU A 76 8.72 -3.40 23.18
CA GLU A 76 10.19 -3.34 23.14
C GLU A 76 10.69 -2.09 22.41
N ASN A 77 10.11 -1.76 21.25
CA ASN A 77 10.49 -0.55 20.50
C ASN A 77 10.18 0.73 21.28
N VAL A 78 9.05 0.79 22.00
CA VAL A 78 8.68 1.93 22.84
C VAL A 78 9.70 2.12 23.97
N ALA A 79 10.06 1.06 24.68
CA ALA A 79 11.07 1.13 25.74
C ALA A 79 12.42 1.65 25.22
N ILE A 80 12.87 1.17 24.05
CA ILE A 80 14.09 1.65 23.40
C ILE A 80 13.98 3.15 23.06
N LEU A 81 12.83 3.61 22.58
CA LEU A 81 12.63 5.03 22.25
C LEU A 81 12.66 5.91 23.50
N GLU A 82 12.05 5.48 24.59
CA GLU A 82 12.08 6.19 25.88
C GLU A 82 13.50 6.32 26.43
N GLU A 83 14.28 5.24 26.39
CA GLU A 83 15.69 5.26 26.80
C GLU A 83 16.50 6.25 25.97
N ARG A 84 16.32 6.26 24.63
CA ARG A 84 17.03 7.20 23.75
C ARG A 84 16.63 8.65 23.99
N HIS A 85 15.36 8.92 24.29
CA HIS A 85 14.91 10.27 24.64
C HIS A 85 15.50 10.73 25.97
N ALA A 86 15.56 9.85 26.98
CA ALA A 86 16.18 10.17 28.27
C ALA A 86 17.68 10.44 28.16
N ALA A 87 18.41 9.61 27.40
CA ALA A 87 19.84 9.80 27.14
C ALA A 87 20.12 11.10 26.36
N ALA A 88 19.29 11.41 25.35
CA ALA A 88 19.41 12.67 24.61
C ALA A 88 19.18 13.89 25.51
N ALA A 89 18.18 13.84 26.40
CA ALA A 89 17.91 14.91 27.36
C ALA A 89 19.05 15.12 28.37
N ALA A 90 19.64 14.03 28.89
CA ALA A 90 20.80 14.10 29.79
C ALA A 90 22.03 14.70 29.09
N SER A 91 22.31 14.29 27.84
CA SER A 91 23.43 14.84 27.07
C SER A 91 23.25 16.33 26.72
N ALA A 92 22.01 16.80 26.55
CA ALA A 92 21.71 18.21 26.33
C ALA A 92 21.88 19.05 27.60
N SER A 93 21.63 18.49 28.79
CA SER A 93 21.84 19.17 30.07
C SER A 93 23.31 19.24 30.51
N GLU A 94 24.15 18.31 30.04
CA GLU A 94 25.59 18.29 30.34
C GLU A 94 26.41 19.21 29.43
N GLN A 95 25.83 19.64 28.31
CA GLN A 95 26.42 20.58 27.34
C GLN A 95 25.96 22.04 27.53
N ALA A 96 25.04 22.31 28.45
CA ALA A 96 24.50 23.62 28.78
C ALA A 96 25.13 24.18 30.07
#